data_AF-A0AB74FG75-F1
#
_entry.id   AF-A0AB74FG75-F1
#
_cell.length_a   1.000
_cell.length_b   1.000
_cell.length_c   1.000
_cell.angle_alpha   90.00
_cell.angle_beta   90.00
_cell.angle_gamma   90.00
#
_symmetry.space_group_name_H-M   'P 1'
#
loop_
_entity.id
_entity.type
_entity.pdbx_description
1 polymer ?
#
loop_
_entity_poly.entity_id
_entity_poly.type
_entity_poly.pdbx_seq_one_letter_code
_entity_poly.pdbx_strand_id
1 'polypeptide(L)'
;MNLEVQVECDTLVRQHHVALSQVRKDVAEAVLRTAALWESVFSDPSDMHGQLHCTSVRGLLIKVRTDREAGVGLPDGERAPKSSLTTRCGQGMSAILDDGRGGEGIRIRKAPSKVVAEHDRLVVYPSKQQREAALKLAQAEAQRAAERAAAKAGCDRESEPEVINGQYTFGGEFDQLERKPTGYDWFVLWTLSPDSLHVLEVYLAAVIGIDDSTNTVIVASTPLPKSVAQQGDTSDTDFEDFGKGGEEGTGPAPA
;
A
#
# COMPACT_ATOMS: atom_id res chain seq x y z
N MET A 1 -9.72 -20.17 7.53
CA MET A 1 -10.32 -19.13 6.68
C MET A 1 -10.71 -17.97 7.58
N ASN A 2 -9.94 -16.88 7.61
CA ASN A 2 -10.19 -15.77 8.52
C ASN A 2 -10.98 -14.67 7.81
N LEU A 3 -12.27 -14.94 7.56
CA LEU A 3 -13.16 -14.08 6.78
C LEU A 3 -13.27 -12.67 7.40
N GLU A 4 -13.21 -12.58 8.73
CA GLU A 4 -13.23 -11.33 9.48
C GLU A 4 -12.04 -10.44 9.12
N VAL A 5 -10.82 -11.00 9.11
CA VAL A 5 -9.60 -10.25 8.77
C VAL A 5 -9.60 -9.82 7.30
N GLN A 6 -10.18 -10.61 6.39
CA GLN A 6 -10.35 -10.18 5.00
C GLN A 6 -11.34 -9.02 4.86
N VAL A 7 -12.45 -9.03 5.61
CA VAL A 7 -13.41 -7.91 5.65
C VAL A 7 -12.76 -6.66 6.22
N GLU A 8 -11.92 -6.79 7.24
CA GLU A 8 -11.15 -5.68 7.79
C GLU A 8 -10.18 -5.10 6.76
N CYS A 9 -9.43 -5.96 6.06
CA CYS A 9 -8.52 -5.55 4.98
C CYS A 9 -9.25 -4.77 3.87
N ASP A 10 -10.37 -5.30 3.38
CA ASP A 10 -11.21 -4.65 2.37
C ASP A 10 -11.83 -3.34 2.89
N THR A 11 -12.07 -3.24 4.19
CA THR A 11 -12.61 -2.03 4.83
C THR A 11 -11.55 -0.94 4.93
N LEU A 12 -10.33 -1.27 5.35
CA LEU A 12 -9.19 -0.34 5.37
C LEU A 12 -8.88 0.20 3.97
N VAL A 13 -8.87 -0.66 2.94
CA VAL A 13 -8.65 -0.21 1.55
C VAL A 13 -9.73 0.76 1.10
N ARG A 14 -11.00 0.51 1.44
CA ARG A 14 -12.11 1.42 1.10
C ARG A 14 -12.04 2.73 1.87
N GLN A 15 -11.75 2.70 3.16
CA GLN A 15 -11.67 3.89 4.01
C GLN A 15 -10.53 4.83 3.58
N HIS A 16 -9.39 4.27 3.18
CA HIS A 16 -8.20 5.02 2.80
C HIS A 16 -7.93 5.00 1.29
N HIS A 17 -8.96 4.80 0.46
CA HIS A 17 -8.83 4.56 -0.98
C HIS A 17 -7.93 5.59 -1.69
N VAL A 18 -8.18 6.88 -1.49
CA VAL A 18 -7.39 7.96 -2.13
C VAL A 18 -5.94 7.91 -1.66
N ALA A 19 -5.71 7.85 -0.35
CA ALA A 19 -4.37 7.82 0.23
C ALA A 19 -3.58 6.59 -0.23
N LEU A 20 -4.21 5.42 -0.24
CA LEU A 20 -3.61 4.16 -0.69
C LEU A 20 -3.38 4.16 -2.21
N SER A 21 -4.24 4.78 -3.01
CA SER A 21 -3.96 4.94 -4.45
C SER A 21 -2.72 5.79 -4.70
N GLN A 22 -2.48 6.79 -3.85
CA GLN A 22 -1.28 7.60 -3.91
C GLN A 22 -0.05 6.82 -3.42
N VAL A 23 -0.18 6.03 -2.35
CA VAL A 23 0.90 5.13 -1.88
C VAL A 23 1.34 4.19 -3.01
N ARG A 24 0.40 3.63 -3.77
CA ARG A 24 0.72 2.78 -4.92
C ARG A 24 1.61 3.51 -5.95
N LYS A 25 1.29 4.76 -6.28
CA LYS A 25 2.11 5.58 -7.18
C LYS A 25 3.48 5.86 -6.59
N ASP A 26 3.51 6.29 -5.34
CA ASP A 26 4.74 6.69 -4.66
C ASP A 26 5.73 5.53 -4.57
N VAL A 27 5.24 4.30 -4.34
CA VAL A 27 6.07 3.09 -4.33
C VAL A 27 6.66 2.82 -5.71
N ALA A 28 5.85 2.88 -6.77
CA ALA A 28 6.34 2.69 -8.15
C ALA A 28 7.37 3.76 -8.54
N GLU A 29 7.11 5.02 -8.20
CA GLU A 29 8.02 6.13 -8.45
C GLU A 29 9.33 6.00 -7.65
N ALA A 30 9.26 5.59 -6.38
CA ALA A 30 10.45 5.39 -5.54
C ALA A 30 11.36 4.26 -6.07
N VAL A 31 10.77 3.21 -6.65
CA VAL A 31 11.53 2.15 -7.33
C VAL A 31 12.25 2.71 -8.57
N LEU A 32 11.53 3.40 -9.46
CA LEU A 32 12.13 3.99 -10.66
C LEU A 32 13.22 5.02 -10.33
N ARG A 33 12.98 5.88 -9.34
CA ARG A 33 13.97 6.86 -8.86
C ARG A 33 15.18 6.19 -8.22
N THR A 34 15.01 5.03 -7.57
CA THR A 34 16.12 4.25 -7.04
C THR A 34 17.01 3.74 -8.18
N ALA A 35 16.42 3.17 -9.24
CA ALA A 35 17.19 2.74 -10.40
C ALA A 35 17.98 3.90 -11.02
N ALA A 36 17.34 5.05 -11.24
CA ALA A 36 18.01 6.24 -11.78
C ALA A 36 19.13 6.77 -10.87
N LEU A 37 18.94 6.74 -9.55
CA LEU A 37 19.97 7.19 -8.59
C LEU A 37 21.25 6.36 -8.67
N TRP A 38 21.11 5.06 -8.94
CA TRP A 38 22.19 4.09 -8.91
C TRP A 38 22.71 3.67 -10.29
N GLU A 39 22.15 4.21 -11.36
CA GLU A 39 22.49 3.90 -12.76
C GLU A 39 23.99 4.04 -13.06
N SER A 40 24.65 5.06 -12.49
CA SER A 40 26.10 5.26 -12.68
C SER A 40 26.99 4.18 -12.05
N VAL A 41 26.44 3.39 -11.13
CA VAL A 41 27.16 2.34 -10.38
C VAL A 41 26.72 0.95 -10.84
N PHE A 42 25.45 0.77 -11.16
CA PHE A 42 24.85 -0.48 -11.60
C PHE A 42 24.19 -0.28 -12.97
N SER A 43 24.79 -0.81 -14.03
CA SER A 43 24.22 -0.73 -15.39
C SER A 43 22.89 -1.48 -15.52
N ASP A 44 22.71 -2.55 -14.75
CA ASP A 44 21.44 -3.25 -14.57
C ASP A 44 20.98 -3.09 -13.11
N PRO A 45 19.81 -2.49 -12.83
CA PRO A 45 19.28 -2.34 -11.47
C PRO A 45 19.06 -3.67 -10.74
N SER A 46 18.91 -4.78 -11.46
CA SER A 46 18.78 -6.11 -10.86
C SER A 46 20.06 -6.64 -10.23
N ASP A 47 21.22 -6.07 -10.58
CA ASP A 47 22.52 -6.37 -9.96
C ASP A 47 22.66 -5.74 -8.56
N MET A 48 21.76 -4.81 -8.20
CA MET A 48 21.79 -4.19 -6.89
C MET A 48 21.48 -5.20 -5.78
N HIS A 49 22.36 -5.27 -4.78
CA HIS A 49 22.09 -6.09 -3.60
C HIS A 49 20.75 -5.70 -2.94
N GLY A 50 19.92 -6.70 -2.62
CA GLY A 50 18.54 -6.48 -2.19
C GLY A 50 18.39 -5.54 -0.98
N GLN A 51 19.32 -5.58 -0.02
CA GLN A 51 19.29 -4.67 1.13
C GLN A 51 19.56 -3.21 0.75
N LEU A 52 20.47 -2.96 -0.21
CA LEU A 52 20.77 -1.62 -0.72
C LEU A 52 19.57 -1.06 -1.48
N HIS A 53 19.00 -1.87 -2.38
CA HIS A 53 17.81 -1.51 -3.14
C HIS A 53 16.63 -1.18 -2.20
N CYS A 54 16.27 -2.10 -1.32
CA CYS A 54 15.13 -1.92 -0.40
C CYS A 54 15.32 -0.74 0.57
N THR A 55 16.55 -0.43 0.97
CA THR A 55 16.82 0.74 1.83
C THR A 55 16.72 2.05 1.06
N SER A 56 17.21 2.07 -0.19
CA SER A 56 17.10 3.24 -1.07
C SER A 56 15.64 3.57 -1.39
N VAL A 57 14.84 2.57 -1.77
CA VAL A 57 13.41 2.73 -2.04
C VAL A 57 12.67 3.27 -0.81
N ARG A 58 12.91 2.71 0.38
CA ARG A 58 12.28 3.19 1.62
C ARG A 58 12.67 4.64 1.94
N GLY A 59 13.95 4.99 1.80
CA GLY A 59 14.44 6.35 2.03
C GLY A 59 13.78 7.36 1.09
N LEU A 60 13.72 7.08 -0.21
CA LEU A 60 13.06 7.94 -1.20
C LEU A 60 11.56 8.03 -0.95
N LEU A 61 10.89 6.93 -0.63
CA LEU A 61 9.47 6.90 -0.34
C LEU A 61 9.12 7.77 0.87
N ILE A 62 9.89 7.66 1.97
CA ILE A 62 9.72 8.49 3.16
C ILE A 62 9.92 9.95 2.79
N LYS A 63 10.99 10.30 2.07
CA LYS A 63 11.30 11.69 1.70
C LYS A 63 10.20 12.30 0.85
N VAL A 64 9.82 11.65 -0.25
CA VAL A 64 8.80 12.16 -1.18
C VAL A 64 7.47 12.40 -0.47
N ARG A 65 7.05 11.48 0.40
CA ARG A 65 5.78 11.60 1.10
C ARG A 65 5.81 12.66 2.19
N THR A 66 6.87 12.69 3.00
CA THR A 66 7.02 13.71 4.06
C THR A 66 7.16 15.12 3.48
N ASP A 67 7.86 15.30 2.36
CA ASP A 67 7.92 16.58 1.64
C ASP A 67 6.55 17.03 1.16
N ARG A 68 5.78 16.11 0.55
CA ARG A 68 4.44 16.40 0.07
C ARG A 68 3.49 16.77 1.21
N GLU A 69 3.58 16.06 2.32
CA GLU A 69 2.78 16.31 3.53
C GLU A 69 3.14 17.64 4.20
N ALA A 70 4.42 18.04 4.14
CA ALA A 70 4.90 19.33 4.63
C ALA A 70 4.67 20.50 3.63
N GLY A 71 4.21 20.20 2.41
CA GLY A 71 3.99 21.21 1.37
C GLY A 71 5.28 21.76 0.76
N VAL A 72 6.37 21.00 0.80
CA VAL A 72 7.65 21.40 0.21
C VAL A 72 7.49 21.60 -1.29
N GLY A 73 7.88 22.78 -1.78
CA GLY A 73 7.79 23.14 -3.20
C GLY A 73 6.43 23.67 -3.64
N LEU A 74 5.47 23.84 -2.72
CA LEU A 74 4.22 24.55 -3.01
C LEU A 74 4.45 26.08 -3.04
N PRO A 75 3.71 26.81 -3.90
CA PRO A 75 3.70 28.28 -3.89
C PRO A 75 3.23 28.86 -2.55
N ASP A 76 3.65 30.09 -2.26
CA ASP A 76 3.26 30.79 -1.04
C ASP A 76 1.73 30.90 -0.92
N GLY A 77 1.20 30.44 0.21
CA GLY A 77 -0.23 30.46 0.52
C GLY A 77 -0.98 29.18 0.14
N GLU A 78 -0.38 28.29 -0.64
CA GLU A 78 -0.94 26.96 -0.90
C GLU A 78 -0.67 26.01 0.28
N ARG A 79 -1.61 25.10 0.54
CA ARG A 79 -1.49 24.12 1.61
C ARG A 79 -1.34 22.73 1.03
N ALA A 80 -0.51 21.93 1.69
CA ALA A 80 -0.40 20.52 1.39
C ALA A 80 -1.78 19.84 1.40
N PRO A 81 -2.07 18.97 0.40
CA PRO A 81 -3.32 18.23 0.37
C PRO A 81 -3.42 17.34 1.61
N LYS A 82 -4.56 17.40 2.30
CA LYS A 82 -4.82 16.54 3.45
C LYS A 82 -5.00 15.09 2.99
N SER A 83 -4.22 14.19 3.55
CA SER A 83 -4.33 12.74 3.36
C SER A 83 -4.95 12.09 4.59
N SER A 84 -5.71 11.01 4.40
CA SER A 84 -6.21 10.17 5.51
C SER A 84 -5.14 9.26 6.11
N LEU A 85 -3.96 9.19 5.48
CA LEU A 85 -2.77 8.51 5.99
C LEU A 85 -1.56 9.44 5.88
N THR A 86 -0.90 9.71 7.01
CA THR A 86 0.36 10.45 7.09
C THR A 86 1.55 9.51 7.18
N THR A 87 2.74 9.96 6.81
CA THR A 87 3.93 9.12 6.72
C THR A 87 4.90 9.46 7.83
N ARG A 88 5.39 8.44 8.54
CA ARG A 88 6.48 8.59 9.51
C ARG A 88 7.59 7.58 9.27
N CYS A 89 8.80 7.97 9.67
CA CYS A 89 9.96 7.08 9.70
C CYS A 89 9.92 6.25 10.98
N GLY A 90 9.77 4.94 10.85
CA GLY A 90 9.89 3.98 11.94
C GLY A 90 11.31 3.43 12.07
N GLN A 91 11.49 2.51 13.02
CA GLN A 91 12.77 1.84 13.26
C GLN A 91 13.32 1.19 11.98
N GLY A 92 14.64 1.26 11.79
CA GLY A 92 15.33 0.69 10.62
C GLY A 92 14.93 1.32 9.29
N MET A 93 14.57 2.61 9.28
CA MET A 93 14.07 3.34 8.10
C MET A 93 12.80 2.71 7.50
N SER A 94 11.92 2.19 8.35
CA SER A 94 10.64 1.64 7.90
C SER A 94 9.69 2.79 7.56
N ALA A 95 9.10 2.77 6.37
CA ALA A 95 8.04 3.72 6.03
C ALA A 95 6.73 3.24 6.67
N ILE A 96 6.14 4.06 7.54
CA ILE A 96 4.93 3.72 8.28
C ILE A 96 3.83 4.73 7.92
N LEU A 97 2.66 4.21 7.57
CA LEU A 97 1.45 4.97 7.33
C LEU A 97 0.64 5.03 8.62
N ASP A 98 0.29 6.22 9.05
CA ASP A 98 -0.44 6.49 10.28
C ASP A 98 -1.79 7.14 9.95
N ASP A 99 -2.87 6.65 10.56
CA ASP A 99 -4.24 7.16 10.39
C ASP A 99 -4.63 8.18 11.49
N GLY A 100 -3.71 8.47 12.41
CA GLY A 100 -3.91 9.41 13.51
C GLY A 100 -4.72 8.86 14.68
N ARG A 101 -5.06 7.56 14.70
CA ARG A 101 -5.89 6.94 15.76
C ARG A 101 -5.07 6.27 16.87
N GLY A 102 -3.74 6.43 16.88
CA GLY A 102 -2.88 5.97 17.98
C GLY A 102 -2.49 4.48 17.91
N GLY A 103 -2.37 3.90 16.72
CA GLY A 103 -1.90 2.53 16.50
C GLY A 103 -0.43 2.44 16.03
N GLU A 104 0.06 1.22 15.82
CA GLU A 104 1.42 0.97 15.30
C GLU A 104 1.62 1.41 13.84
N GLY A 105 0.52 1.66 13.13
CA GLY A 105 0.49 2.07 11.73
C GLY A 105 0.70 0.91 10.75
N ILE A 106 0.54 1.20 9.46
CA ILE A 106 0.70 0.22 8.37
C ILE A 106 2.12 0.35 7.81
N ARG A 107 2.92 -0.71 7.93
CA ARG A 107 4.33 -0.71 7.46
C ARG A 107 4.41 -0.99 5.96
N ILE A 108 5.19 -0.22 5.21
CA ILE A 108 5.41 -0.45 3.77
C ILE A 108 6.69 -1.26 3.57
N ARG A 109 6.61 -2.41 2.92
CA ARG A 109 7.76 -3.32 2.69
C ARG A 109 7.73 -4.02 1.34
N LYS A 110 8.90 -4.41 0.84
CA LYS A 110 9.02 -5.34 -0.28
C LYS A 110 8.50 -6.71 0.16
N ALA A 111 7.68 -7.34 -0.66
CA ALA A 111 7.18 -8.69 -0.38
C ALA A 111 8.36 -9.69 -0.32
N PRO A 112 8.38 -10.63 0.63
CA PRO A 112 9.37 -11.70 0.66
C PRO A 112 9.30 -12.54 -0.62
N SER A 113 10.45 -12.96 -1.15
CA SER A 113 10.52 -13.73 -2.40
C SER A 113 9.76 -15.05 -2.38
N LYS A 114 9.64 -15.71 -1.21
CA LYS A 114 8.84 -16.94 -1.04
C LYS A 114 7.34 -16.71 -1.15
N VAL A 115 6.86 -15.55 -0.69
CA VAL A 115 5.45 -15.15 -0.76
C VAL A 115 5.01 -14.90 -2.20
N VAL A 116 5.94 -14.48 -3.08
CA VAL A 116 5.67 -14.34 -4.53
C VAL A 116 5.44 -15.70 -5.19
N ALA A 117 6.13 -16.76 -4.75
CA ALA A 117 5.92 -18.12 -5.25
C ALA A 117 4.65 -18.79 -4.70
N GLU A 118 4.16 -18.35 -3.53
CA GLU A 118 2.94 -18.86 -2.89
C GLU A 118 1.67 -18.08 -3.25
N HIS A 119 1.73 -16.90 -3.86
CA HIS A 119 0.54 -16.29 -4.49
C HIS A 119 -0.04 -17.17 -5.62
N ASP A 120 0.77 -18.04 -6.23
CA ASP A 120 0.31 -19.12 -7.12
C ASP A 120 -0.27 -20.33 -6.38
N ARG A 121 -0.13 -20.42 -5.06
CA ARG A 121 -0.62 -21.52 -4.22
C ARG A 121 -1.51 -20.99 -3.09
N LEU A 122 -2.77 -20.79 -3.46
CA LEU A 122 -3.96 -20.71 -2.58
C LEU A 122 -4.08 -19.44 -1.71
N VAL A 123 -4.14 -18.27 -2.34
CA VAL A 123 -5.05 -17.21 -1.85
C VAL A 123 -6.46 -17.55 -2.34
N VAL A 124 -7.23 -18.28 -1.53
CA VAL A 124 -8.67 -18.46 -1.80
C VAL A 124 -9.37 -17.15 -1.48
N TYR A 125 -9.52 -16.30 -2.49
CA TYR A 125 -10.34 -15.09 -2.37
C TYR A 125 -11.80 -15.48 -2.10
N PRO A 126 -12.40 -15.09 -0.96
CA PRO A 126 -13.84 -15.28 -0.76
C PRO A 126 -14.60 -14.51 -1.84
N SER A 127 -15.69 -15.13 -2.34
CA SER A 127 -16.49 -14.55 -3.42
C SER A 127 -17.03 -13.17 -3.01
N LYS A 128 -17.33 -12.32 -3.99
CA LYS A 128 -17.91 -10.98 -3.73
C LYS A 128 -19.14 -11.07 -2.82
N GLN A 129 -20.00 -12.07 -3.03
CA GLN A 129 -21.18 -12.32 -2.21
C GLN A 129 -20.83 -12.70 -0.77
N GLN A 130 -19.81 -13.53 -0.56
CA GLN A 130 -19.35 -13.91 0.78
C GLN A 130 -18.78 -12.70 1.53
N ARG A 131 -18.05 -11.83 0.84
CA ARG A 131 -17.50 -10.59 1.42
C ARG A 131 -18.59 -9.57 1.79
N GLU A 132 -19.58 -9.39 0.92
CA GLU A 132 -20.73 -8.50 1.18
C GLU A 132 -21.59 -9.01 2.34
N ALA A 133 -21.82 -10.33 2.43
CA ALA A 133 -22.56 -10.93 3.53
C ALA A 133 -21.82 -10.75 4.87
N ALA A 134 -20.50 -10.97 4.89
CA ALA A 134 -19.69 -10.79 6.08
C ALA A 134 -19.62 -9.32 6.54
N LEU A 135 -19.56 -8.37 5.60
CA LEU A 135 -19.63 -6.94 5.92
C LEU A 135 -20.96 -6.56 6.59
N LYS A 136 -22.08 -7.06 6.07
CA LYS A 136 -23.40 -6.82 6.66
C LYS A 136 -23.51 -7.39 8.06
N LEU A 137 -22.92 -8.57 8.29
CA LEU A 137 -22.89 -9.20 9.61
C LEU A 137 -22.08 -8.35 10.61
N ALA A 138 -20.87 -7.94 10.22
CA ALA A 138 -20.00 -7.11 11.05
C ALA A 138 -20.61 -5.74 11.38
N GLN A 139 -21.30 -5.11 10.42
CA GLN A 139 -22.04 -3.87 10.65
C GLN A 139 -23.20 -4.05 11.65
N ALA A 140 -23.94 -5.15 11.54
CA ALA A 140 -25.02 -5.47 12.47
C ALA A 140 -24.49 -5.77 13.88
N GLU A 141 -23.34 -6.44 13.99
CA GLU A 141 -22.67 -6.69 15.28
C GLU A 141 -22.12 -5.41 15.90
N ALA A 142 -21.51 -4.53 15.11
CA ALA A 142 -21.05 -3.22 15.56
C ALA A 142 -22.21 -2.35 16.07
N GLN A 143 -23.37 -2.39 15.40
CA GLN A 143 -24.58 -1.72 15.88
C GLN A 143 -25.08 -2.29 17.21
N ARG A 144 -25.16 -3.62 17.34
CA ARG A 144 -25.53 -4.25 18.62
C ARG A 144 -24.52 -3.97 19.73
N ALA A 145 -23.23 -3.91 19.41
CA ALA A 145 -22.18 -3.59 20.36
C ALA A 145 -22.28 -2.12 20.81
N ALA A 146 -22.58 -1.19 19.90
CA ALA A 146 -22.84 0.21 20.22
C ALA A 146 -24.10 0.37 21.10
N GLU A 147 -25.17 -0.36 20.82
CA GLU A 147 -26.38 -0.39 21.66
C GLU A 147 -26.10 -0.95 23.07
N ARG A 148 -25.27 -2.01 23.17
CA ARG A 148 -24.84 -2.58 24.45
C ARG A 148 -23.88 -1.66 25.21
N ALA A 149 -23.01 -0.93 24.52
CA ALA A 149 -22.12 0.05 25.13
C ALA A 149 -22.90 1.28 25.64
N ALA A 150 -23.91 1.75 24.89
CA ALA A 150 -24.83 2.77 25.33
C ALA A 150 -25.62 2.34 26.58
N ALA A 151 -25.90 1.04 26.73
CA ALA A 151 -26.54 0.49 27.93
C ALA A 151 -25.57 0.30 29.13
N LYS A 152 -24.26 0.45 28.95
CA LYS A 152 -23.22 0.17 29.97
C LYS A 152 -22.43 1.42 30.39
N ALA A 153 -22.82 2.60 29.94
CA ALA A 153 -22.21 3.89 30.29
C ALA A 153 -22.58 4.35 31.73
N GLY A 154 -22.22 3.54 32.71
CA GLY A 154 -22.44 3.78 34.14
C GLY A 154 -21.49 2.97 35.01
N CYS A 155 -20.19 3.00 34.73
CA CYS A 155 -19.13 2.69 35.70
C CYS A 155 -17.74 3.07 35.15
N ASP A 156 -17.11 4.06 35.79
CA ASP A 156 -15.69 4.48 35.85
C ASP A 156 -14.64 3.35 35.58
N ARG A 157 -13.36 3.58 35.21
CA ARG A 157 -12.47 4.75 35.30
C ARG A 157 -11.25 4.55 34.39
N GLU A 158 -10.57 5.66 34.10
CA GLU A 158 -9.35 5.83 33.29
C GLU A 158 -8.12 5.09 33.85
N SER A 159 -7.15 4.78 32.96
CA SER A 159 -5.80 4.35 33.34
C SER A 159 -4.78 5.10 32.47
N GLU A 160 -3.90 5.86 33.10
CA GLU A 160 -2.81 6.61 32.47
C GLU A 160 -1.65 5.68 32.06
N PRO A 161 -0.88 6.00 31.00
CA PRO A 161 0.37 5.32 30.71
C PRO A 161 1.59 6.06 31.32
N GLU A 162 2.44 5.30 32.02
CA GLU A 162 3.76 5.75 32.50
C GLU A 162 4.81 5.77 31.38
N VAL A 163 5.73 6.75 31.47
CA VAL A 163 6.87 6.97 30.57
C VAL A 163 8.16 6.65 31.32
N ILE A 164 9.08 5.83 30.75
CA ILE A 164 10.44 5.65 31.28
C ILE A 164 11.51 5.62 30.16
N ASN A 165 12.46 6.59 30.24
CA ASN A 165 13.88 6.62 29.83
C ASN A 165 14.34 6.46 28.36
N GLY A 166 14.11 7.48 27.52
CA GLY A 166 15.17 8.38 27.02
C GLY A 166 16.50 7.88 26.40
N GLN A 167 16.64 6.66 25.87
CA GLN A 167 17.93 6.24 25.26
C GLN A 167 17.80 5.38 23.99
N TYR A 168 18.40 5.84 22.89
CA TYR A 168 18.56 5.09 21.64
C TYR A 168 19.79 4.19 21.71
N THR A 169 19.62 2.90 21.43
CA THR A 169 20.73 1.99 21.08
C THR A 169 20.35 1.16 19.85
N PHE A 170 21.28 1.09 18.89
CA PHE A 170 21.27 0.10 17.81
C PHE A 170 21.92 -1.18 18.33
N GLY A 171 21.17 -2.27 18.39
CA GLY A 171 21.63 -3.61 18.78
C GLY A 171 20.48 -4.62 18.64
N GLY A 172 20.79 -5.84 18.19
CA GLY A 172 19.85 -6.90 17.77
C GLY A 172 18.99 -7.53 18.87
N GLU A 173 18.51 -6.74 19.82
CA GLU A 173 17.61 -7.15 20.91
C GLU A 173 16.19 -6.59 20.73
N PHE A 174 15.93 -5.88 19.61
CA PHE A 174 14.65 -5.22 19.29
C PHE A 174 13.59 -6.14 18.65
N ASP A 175 13.66 -7.46 18.87
CA ASP A 175 12.64 -8.42 18.40
C ASP A 175 11.58 -8.73 19.48
N GLN A 176 11.63 -8.04 20.62
CA GLN A 176 10.73 -8.21 21.75
C GLN A 176 10.06 -6.89 22.15
N LEU A 177 9.29 -6.31 21.23
CA LEU A 177 8.15 -5.51 21.65
C LEU A 177 7.02 -6.50 21.94
N GLU A 178 6.45 -6.42 23.15
CA GLU A 178 5.30 -7.23 23.56
C GLU A 178 4.16 -7.04 22.54
N ARG A 179 4.08 -8.00 21.61
CA ARG A 179 3.07 -8.06 20.55
C ARG A 179 1.70 -8.07 21.22
N LYS A 180 0.90 -7.03 20.98
CA LYS A 180 -0.52 -7.05 21.31
C LYS A 180 -1.19 -8.18 20.50
N PRO A 181 -2.02 -9.05 21.10
CA PRO A 181 -2.37 -10.33 20.50
C PRO A 181 -3.54 -10.20 19.51
N THR A 182 -3.30 -9.61 18.34
CA THR A 182 -4.09 -9.92 17.13
C THR A 182 -3.45 -11.04 16.31
N GLY A 183 -2.19 -11.37 16.61
CA GLY A 183 -1.44 -12.44 15.95
C GLY A 183 -0.93 -12.09 14.55
N TYR A 184 -1.31 -10.93 13.99
CA TYR A 184 -0.88 -10.41 12.69
C TYR A 184 -0.71 -8.87 12.74
N ASP A 185 0.11 -8.33 11.84
CA ASP A 185 0.29 -6.89 11.62
C ASP A 185 -0.11 -6.49 10.19
N TRP A 186 -0.42 -5.20 10.00
CA TRP A 186 -0.79 -4.64 8.70
C TRP A 186 0.44 -4.14 7.92
N PHE A 187 0.53 -4.56 6.66
CA PHE A 187 1.57 -4.15 5.74
C PHE A 187 1.03 -3.72 4.39
N VAL A 188 1.62 -2.69 3.81
CA VAL A 188 1.57 -2.50 2.36
C VAL A 188 2.77 -3.24 1.76
N LEU A 189 2.49 -4.32 1.05
CA LEU A 189 3.49 -5.12 0.37
C LEU A 189 3.55 -4.76 -1.11
N TRP A 190 4.76 -4.74 -1.65
CA TRP A 190 4.99 -4.55 -3.08
C TRP A 190 5.94 -5.60 -3.65
N THR A 191 5.67 -6.00 -4.89
CA THR A 191 6.48 -6.95 -5.64
C THR A 191 7.20 -6.23 -6.77
N LEU A 192 8.37 -6.76 -7.13
CA LEU A 192 9.22 -6.19 -8.16
C LEU A 192 9.25 -7.13 -9.36
N SER A 193 9.26 -6.57 -10.57
CA SER A 193 9.53 -7.32 -11.79
C SER A 193 10.95 -7.89 -11.79
N PRO A 194 11.21 -8.93 -12.62
CA PRO A 194 12.54 -9.53 -12.71
C PRO A 194 13.65 -8.53 -13.10
N ASP A 195 13.32 -7.55 -13.95
CA ASP A 195 14.22 -6.47 -14.38
C ASP A 195 14.50 -5.40 -13.30
N SER A 196 13.89 -5.52 -12.12
CA SER A 196 14.01 -4.57 -11.02
C SER A 196 13.59 -3.12 -11.31
N LEU A 197 12.87 -2.89 -12.41
CA LEU A 197 12.44 -1.55 -12.83
C LEU A 197 10.98 -1.26 -12.50
N HIS A 198 10.14 -2.28 -12.44
CA HIS A 198 8.70 -2.11 -12.35
C HIS A 198 8.13 -2.73 -11.07
N VAL A 199 7.15 -2.04 -10.51
CA VAL A 199 6.34 -2.60 -9.42
C VAL A 199 5.15 -3.33 -10.02
N LEU A 200 5.14 -4.66 -9.91
CA LEU A 200 4.08 -5.50 -10.47
C LEU A 200 2.79 -5.35 -9.68
N GLU A 201 2.90 -5.55 -8.36
CA GLU A 201 1.76 -5.49 -7.46
C GLU A 201 2.08 -4.64 -6.23
N VAL A 202 1.04 -3.98 -5.74
CA VAL A 202 1.03 -3.35 -4.42
C VAL A 202 -0.30 -3.71 -3.78
N TYR A 203 -0.26 -4.27 -2.58
CA TYR A 203 -1.45 -4.74 -1.88
C TYR A 203 -1.31 -4.53 -0.36
N LEU A 204 -2.44 -4.32 0.30
CA LEU A 204 -2.54 -4.31 1.75
C LEU A 204 -2.66 -5.76 2.19
N ALA A 205 -1.93 -6.16 3.22
CA ALA A 205 -1.96 -7.50 3.75
C ALA A 205 -1.90 -7.50 5.27
N ALA A 206 -2.65 -8.42 5.88
CA ALA A 206 -2.44 -8.85 7.25
C ALA A 206 -1.44 -10.01 7.23
N VAL A 207 -0.32 -9.87 7.94
CA VAL A 207 0.80 -10.81 7.88
C VAL A 207 1.22 -11.24 9.27
N ILE A 208 1.45 -12.54 9.43
CA ILE A 208 2.05 -13.14 10.61
C ILE A 208 3.53 -13.39 10.34
N GLY A 209 4.41 -12.96 11.23
CA GLY A 209 5.83 -13.33 11.21
C GLY A 209 6.61 -12.79 10.00
N ILE A 210 6.41 -11.54 9.59
CA ILE A 210 7.08 -10.99 8.39
C ILE A 210 8.62 -10.98 8.49
N ASP A 211 9.16 -10.89 9.70
CA ASP A 211 10.60 -10.88 9.96
C ASP A 211 11.18 -12.31 9.99
N ASP A 212 10.32 -13.33 10.06
CA ASP A 212 10.67 -14.74 9.94
C ASP A 212 10.34 -15.21 8.51
N SER A 213 11.35 -15.17 7.64
CA SER A 213 11.24 -15.60 6.24
C SER A 213 10.88 -17.08 6.04
N THR A 214 10.82 -17.88 7.10
CA THR A 214 10.38 -19.28 7.09
C THR A 214 8.94 -19.47 7.55
N ASN A 215 8.42 -18.57 8.38
CA ASN A 215 7.08 -18.68 8.97
C ASN A 215 6.14 -17.52 8.57
N THR A 216 6.47 -16.77 7.52
CA THR A 216 5.63 -15.67 7.04
C THR A 216 4.32 -16.22 6.45
N VAL A 217 3.18 -15.78 6.98
CA VAL A 217 1.84 -16.17 6.47
C VAL A 217 1.00 -14.92 6.18
N ILE A 218 0.48 -14.80 4.96
CA ILE A 218 -0.54 -13.81 4.61
C ILE A 218 -1.91 -14.37 4.98
N VAL A 219 -2.60 -13.73 5.92
CA VAL A 219 -3.93 -14.18 6.38
C VAL A 219 -5.08 -13.49 5.65
N ALA A 220 -4.84 -12.29 5.10
CA ALA A 220 -5.75 -11.55 4.25
C ALA A 220 -4.95 -10.61 3.34
N SER A 221 -5.47 -10.34 2.14
CA SER A 221 -4.87 -9.33 1.27
C SER A 221 -5.88 -8.68 0.34
N THR A 222 -5.64 -7.42 0.01
CA THR A 222 -6.46 -6.63 -0.91
C THR A 222 -5.56 -5.72 -1.75
N PRO A 223 -5.63 -5.76 -3.09
CA PRO A 223 -4.84 -4.88 -3.95
C PRO A 223 -5.06 -3.40 -3.64
N LEU A 224 -3.99 -2.61 -3.64
CA LEU A 224 -4.11 -1.15 -3.52
C LEU A 224 -4.77 -0.59 -4.79
N PRO A 225 -5.69 0.38 -4.64
CA PRO A 225 -6.43 0.92 -5.76
C PRO A 225 -5.51 1.61 -6.76
N LYS A 226 -5.84 1.47 -8.05
CA LYS A 226 -5.21 2.26 -9.10
C LYS A 226 -5.89 3.62 -9.13
N SER A 227 -5.12 4.70 -9.28
CA SER A 227 -5.72 5.99 -9.58
C SER A 227 -6.31 5.93 -10.99
N VAL A 228 -7.63 6.03 -11.11
CA VAL A 228 -8.24 6.41 -12.37
C VAL A 228 -8.01 7.91 -12.46
N ALA A 229 -7.13 8.35 -13.37
CA ALA A 229 -7.20 9.75 -13.77
C ALA A 229 -8.62 9.96 -14.30
N GLN A 230 -9.40 10.83 -13.68
CA GLN A 230 -10.60 11.32 -14.35
C GLN A 230 -10.10 11.90 -15.68
N GLN A 231 -10.43 11.21 -16.76
CA GLN A 231 -10.21 11.65 -18.12
C GLN A 231 -11.17 12.84 -18.32
N GLY A 232 -10.79 13.99 -17.77
CA GLY A 232 -11.43 15.26 -18.01
C GLY A 232 -10.93 15.77 -19.36
N ASP A 233 -11.85 15.89 -20.31
CA ASP A 233 -11.79 16.77 -21.47
C ASP A 233 -10.52 16.71 -22.34
N THR A 234 -10.15 15.52 -22.81
CA THR A 234 -9.59 15.43 -24.16
C THR A 234 -10.74 15.00 -25.07
N SER A 235 -11.27 15.97 -25.79
CA SER A 235 -12.20 15.81 -26.89
C SER A 235 -11.83 14.59 -27.75
N ASP A 236 -12.85 13.77 -27.91
CA ASP A 236 -12.95 12.57 -28.73
C ASP A 236 -12.80 12.93 -30.22
N THR A 237 -11.59 13.22 -30.69
CA THR A 237 -11.34 13.61 -32.09
C THR A 237 -10.11 12.96 -32.73
N ASP A 238 -9.79 11.69 -32.44
CA ASP A 238 -8.71 10.99 -33.17
C ASP A 238 -9.16 9.64 -33.77
N PHE A 239 -10.46 9.38 -33.87
CA PHE A 239 -10.98 8.13 -34.45
C PHE A 239 -12.05 8.35 -35.53
N GLU A 240 -11.84 9.31 -36.44
CA GLU A 240 -12.58 9.38 -37.71
C GLU A 240 -11.66 9.77 -38.89
N ASP A 241 -10.77 8.85 -39.33
CA ASP A 241 -10.27 8.89 -40.72
C ASP A 241 -9.81 7.54 -41.29
N PHE A 242 -10.51 6.46 -40.95
CA PHE A 242 -10.34 5.16 -41.63
C PHE A 242 -11.69 4.64 -42.07
N GLY A 243 -12.32 5.29 -43.06
CA GLY A 243 -13.62 4.82 -43.55
C GLY A 243 -14.39 5.69 -44.52
N LYS A 244 -13.76 6.30 -45.52
CA LYS A 244 -14.44 6.67 -46.78
C LYS A 244 -13.52 6.24 -47.91
N GLY A 245 -13.76 5.12 -48.56
CA GLY A 245 -14.92 4.86 -49.40
C GLY A 245 -14.34 4.67 -50.80
N GLY A 246 -14.28 3.43 -51.26
CA GLY A 246 -13.72 3.12 -52.57
C GLY A 246 -14.56 3.76 -53.67
N GLU A 247 -13.89 4.46 -54.58
CA GLU A 247 -14.35 4.62 -55.95
C GLU A 247 -13.30 4.02 -56.87
N GLU A 248 -13.76 3.02 -57.61
CA GLU A 248 -13.06 2.34 -58.68
C GLU A 248 -12.79 3.28 -59.85
N GLY A 249 -11.65 3.08 -60.51
CA GLY A 249 -11.59 3.16 -61.96
C GLY A 249 -10.88 4.38 -62.54
N THR A 250 -9.58 4.25 -62.82
CA THR A 250 -9.08 4.18 -64.22
C THR A 250 -7.58 3.84 -64.22
N GLY A 251 -7.23 2.66 -64.72
CA GLY A 251 -5.83 2.28 -64.96
C GLY A 251 -5.25 2.97 -66.21
N PRO A 252 -3.92 3.07 -66.34
CA PRO A 252 -3.29 3.54 -67.57
C PRO A 252 -3.26 2.41 -68.62
N ALA A 253 -3.63 2.75 -69.86
CA ALA A 253 -3.51 1.85 -71.01
C ALA A 253 -2.01 1.61 -71.37
N PRO A 254 -1.67 0.43 -71.92
CA PRO A 254 -0.28 0.02 -72.14
C PRO A 254 0.31 0.62 -73.44
N ALA A 255 1.65 0.58 -73.51
CA ALA A 255 2.42 0.76 -74.75
C ALA A 255 2.64 -0.59 -75.45
#